data_AF-A0A6I6JNR5-F1
#
_entry.id   AF-A0A6I6JNR5-F1
#
_cell.length_a   1.000
_cell.length_b   1.000
_cell.length_c   1.000
_cell.angle_alpha   90.00
_cell.angle_beta   90.00
_cell.angle_gamma   90.00
#
_symmetry.space_group_name_H-M   'P 1'
#
loop_
_entity.id
_entity.type
_entity.pdbx_description
1 polymer ?
#
loop_
_entity_poly.entity_id
_entity_poly.type
_entity_poly.pdbx_seq_one_letter_code
_entity_poly.pdbx_strand_id
1 'polypeptide(L)'
;MKTKFVMLFLAFLLTTSFANKVFGIFFKPDSIQIEIDTEQLILPGESFNFGVTSYHRKGKIRKTLGMQGGFVFWWHYEVEVTGGTFSSGKITVNERLMPSKGKYVEVKVFPKRRPKLIQQILIPLNYETAAVFHPVSNFDKAPGSIVKGEIVSKFDNGKIRVLKKLAKNTEAEKYQFTAFGGSFINGKFRIDPDFMNIENHSAGLIVQSLRNESVADTFNVKLDYKHHYKLNFKGQWGFSGMSGSDGIDGGRGRNGMSGEFGQNGESGYKGPDIGVWADLYMDSILNGYLLYVFVENFESGEEFRYLINPDGGSFTVSSVGGDGGRGGNGGDGGDGGTGVDGDVWFSYKTVEQKVKKPRTRKVAKTVKTRTKDKDGKVIEVEKTVMVDEVYYVEVVERHVITVENREPGGTGGNGGNGGGGGFGGSGGAGGDMYFYFTEDGWVFENLFTAINNGGSGGANGSGGAGGNGGRGGLGDPSGKSGYCGADGASAFGWGSSGQEGRVFKETTDEFYIIQPTEETTAEKTSLFDTSIY
;
A
#
# COMPACT_ATOMS: atom_id res chain seq x y z
N MET A 1 -38.05 7.98 21.56
CA MET A 1 -38.20 8.46 20.16
C MET A 1 -38.88 7.46 19.22
N LYS A 2 -38.90 6.15 19.50
CA LYS A 2 -39.51 5.11 18.62
C LYS A 2 -41.05 5.01 18.66
N THR A 3 -41.72 5.47 19.71
CA THR A 3 -43.17 5.36 19.87
C THR A 3 -43.98 6.43 19.12
N LYS A 4 -43.38 7.60 18.82
CA LYS A 4 -44.06 8.64 18.02
C LYS A 4 -44.10 8.31 16.51
N PHE A 5 -43.19 7.47 16.01
CA PHE A 5 -43.15 7.08 14.60
C PHE A 5 -44.22 6.04 14.24
N VAL A 6 -44.56 5.13 15.18
CA VAL A 6 -45.59 4.10 14.97
C VAL A 6 -47.01 4.70 14.98
N MET A 7 -47.27 5.73 15.81
CA MET A 7 -48.57 6.43 15.78
C MET A 7 -48.78 7.26 14.51
N LEU A 8 -47.72 7.85 13.93
CA LEU A 8 -47.84 8.60 12.67
C LEU A 8 -48.16 7.66 11.48
N PHE A 9 -47.60 6.45 11.49
CA PHE A 9 -47.87 5.43 10.46
C PHE A 9 -49.27 4.83 10.59
N LEU A 10 -49.79 4.63 11.82
CA LEU A 10 -51.17 4.19 12.04
C LEU A 10 -52.21 5.26 11.69
N ALA A 11 -51.92 6.54 11.95
CA ALA A 11 -52.81 7.64 11.55
C ALA A 11 -52.89 7.81 10.01
N PHE A 12 -51.80 7.51 9.30
CA PHE A 12 -51.79 7.47 7.83
C PHE A 12 -52.58 6.25 7.28
N LEU A 13 -52.56 5.10 7.98
CA LEU A 13 -53.35 3.92 7.62
C LEU A 13 -54.85 4.06 7.93
N LEU A 14 -55.25 4.82 8.95
CA LEU A 14 -56.67 5.03 9.27
C LEU A 14 -57.35 6.11 8.40
N THR A 15 -56.60 7.07 7.86
CA THR A 15 -57.15 8.07 6.91
C THR A 15 -57.25 7.53 5.47
N THR A 16 -56.50 6.49 5.11
CA THR A 16 -56.59 5.84 3.78
C THR A 16 -57.83 4.94 3.61
N SER A 17 -58.43 4.45 4.71
CA SER A 17 -59.71 3.72 4.67
C SER A 17 -60.89 4.61 4.22
N PHE A 18 -60.91 5.89 4.62
CA PHE A 18 -61.91 6.85 4.15
C PHE A 18 -61.64 7.37 2.73
N ALA A 19 -60.37 7.43 2.30
CA ALA A 19 -60.02 7.83 0.94
C ALA A 19 -60.50 6.81 -0.13
N ASN A 20 -60.58 5.52 0.19
CA ASN A 20 -61.03 4.51 -0.77
C ASN A 20 -62.52 4.62 -1.17
N LYS A 21 -63.36 5.22 -0.32
CA LYS A 21 -64.77 5.51 -0.68
C LYS A 21 -64.95 6.88 -1.35
N VAL A 22 -64.14 7.89 -1.01
CA VAL A 22 -64.27 9.25 -1.56
C VAL A 22 -63.50 9.44 -2.88
N PHE A 23 -62.40 8.72 -3.12
CA PHE A 23 -61.71 8.70 -4.42
C PHE A 23 -62.23 7.60 -5.38
N GLY A 24 -63.20 6.79 -4.94
CA GLY A 24 -63.94 5.83 -5.77
C GLY A 24 -64.90 6.46 -6.79
N ILE A 25 -64.85 7.79 -6.98
CA ILE A 25 -65.66 8.56 -7.92
C ILE A 25 -65.28 8.17 -9.36
N PHE A 26 -66.05 7.22 -9.89
CA PHE A 26 -66.27 6.93 -11.30
C PHE A 26 -65.03 6.96 -12.21
N PHE A 27 -64.06 6.06 -11.96
CA PHE A 27 -63.12 5.68 -13.02
C PHE A 27 -63.84 4.77 -14.03
N LYS A 28 -64.55 5.38 -14.97
CA LYS A 28 -65.33 4.72 -16.03
C LYS A 28 -64.86 5.26 -17.39
N PRO A 29 -63.71 4.80 -17.91
CA PRO A 29 -63.23 5.21 -19.21
C PRO A 29 -64.17 4.72 -20.31
N ASP A 30 -64.38 5.52 -21.34
CA ASP A 30 -65.15 5.13 -22.53
C ASP A 30 -64.27 4.44 -23.57
N SER A 31 -63.00 4.85 -23.68
CA SER A 31 -61.95 4.16 -24.42
C SER A 31 -60.60 4.29 -23.72
N ILE A 32 -59.66 3.44 -24.10
CA ILE A 32 -58.28 3.50 -23.64
C ILE A 32 -57.34 3.40 -24.85
N GLN A 33 -56.15 3.94 -24.71
CA GLN A 33 -55.06 3.87 -25.69
C GLN A 33 -53.77 3.53 -24.95
N ILE A 34 -53.01 2.61 -25.53
CA ILE A 34 -51.66 2.29 -25.06
C ILE A 34 -50.70 3.35 -25.63
N GLU A 35 -49.84 3.91 -24.77
CA GLU A 35 -48.77 4.84 -25.15
C GLU A 35 -47.43 4.20 -24.78
N ILE A 36 -46.50 4.17 -25.74
CA ILE A 36 -45.14 3.63 -25.58
C ILE A 36 -44.18 4.72 -26.05
N ASP A 37 -43.08 4.88 -25.32
CA ASP A 37 -42.00 5.77 -25.74
C ASP A 37 -41.19 5.10 -26.86
N THR A 38 -41.42 5.52 -28.11
CA THR A 38 -40.70 5.00 -29.27
C THR A 38 -39.23 5.40 -29.30
N GLU A 39 -38.84 6.38 -28.48
CA GLU A 39 -37.46 6.82 -28.34
C GLU A 39 -36.65 5.94 -27.38
N GLN A 40 -37.32 5.07 -26.60
CA GLN A 40 -36.69 4.14 -25.69
C GLN A 40 -36.28 2.84 -26.40
N LEU A 41 -35.10 2.32 -26.07
CA LEU A 41 -34.67 1.00 -26.51
C LEU A 41 -35.46 -0.10 -25.79
N ILE A 42 -35.99 -1.04 -26.56
CA ILE A 42 -36.75 -2.19 -26.08
C ILE A 42 -35.92 -3.44 -26.37
N LEU A 43 -35.09 -3.84 -25.40
CA LEU A 43 -34.13 -4.93 -25.54
C LEU A 43 -34.45 -6.11 -24.60
N PRO A 44 -34.08 -7.35 -24.96
CA PRO A 44 -34.17 -8.51 -24.07
C PRO A 44 -33.45 -8.26 -22.73
N GLY A 45 -34.12 -8.59 -21.62
CA GLY A 45 -33.62 -8.40 -20.26
C GLY A 45 -33.80 -6.99 -19.68
N GLU A 46 -34.22 -6.01 -20.48
CA GLU A 46 -34.36 -4.62 -20.05
C GLU A 46 -35.83 -4.23 -19.82
N SER A 47 -36.04 -3.20 -19.01
CA SER A 47 -37.36 -2.63 -18.77
C SER A 47 -37.60 -1.36 -19.58
N PHE A 48 -38.76 -1.26 -20.21
CA PHE A 48 -39.21 -0.03 -20.86
C PHE A 48 -40.48 0.54 -20.24
N ASN A 49 -40.68 1.85 -20.40
CA ASN A 49 -41.85 2.55 -19.87
C ASN A 49 -43.07 2.28 -20.75
N PHE A 50 -44.17 2.02 -20.07
CA PHE A 50 -45.44 1.63 -20.66
C PHE A 50 -46.56 2.47 -20.05
N GLY A 51 -47.45 3.01 -20.87
CA GLY A 51 -48.47 3.96 -20.45
C GLY A 51 -49.86 3.62 -20.96
N VAL A 52 -50.89 4.06 -20.22
CA VAL A 52 -52.28 3.96 -20.66
C VAL A 52 -52.96 5.32 -20.52
N THR A 53 -53.47 5.81 -21.64
CA THR A 53 -54.32 7.00 -21.68
C THR A 53 -55.78 6.57 -21.72
N SER A 54 -56.55 7.07 -20.76
CA SER A 54 -58.00 6.83 -20.68
C SER A 54 -58.79 8.06 -21.08
N TYR A 55 -59.73 7.87 -22.00
CA TYR A 55 -60.66 8.90 -22.45
C TYR A 55 -62.00 8.70 -21.76
N HIS A 56 -62.51 9.74 -21.11
CA HIS A 56 -63.77 9.73 -20.37
C HIS A 56 -64.75 10.71 -21.02
N ARG A 57 -66.03 10.55 -20.68
CA ARG A 57 -67.11 11.46 -21.08
C ARG A 57 -66.74 12.92 -20.83
N LYS A 58 -67.19 13.80 -21.73
CA LYS A 58 -66.88 15.24 -21.75
C LYS A 58 -65.40 15.57 -22.05
N GLY A 59 -64.69 14.67 -22.75
CA GLY A 59 -63.32 14.91 -23.22
C GLY A 59 -62.25 14.87 -22.12
N LYS A 60 -62.56 14.36 -20.92
CA LYS A 60 -61.57 14.27 -19.84
C LYS A 60 -60.58 13.15 -20.15
N ILE A 61 -59.30 13.50 -20.25
CA ILE A 61 -58.19 12.58 -20.48
C ILE A 61 -57.48 12.32 -19.14
N ARG A 62 -57.14 11.07 -18.85
CA ARG A 62 -56.29 10.72 -17.70
C ARG A 62 -55.23 9.70 -18.10
N LYS A 63 -53.99 9.91 -17.65
CA LYS A 63 -52.85 9.04 -17.93
C LYS A 63 -52.40 8.26 -16.69
N THR A 64 -51.82 7.08 -16.88
CA THR A 64 -51.28 6.27 -15.78
C THR A 64 -50.01 6.86 -15.16
N LEU A 65 -49.78 6.53 -13.89
CA LEU A 65 -48.59 6.95 -13.14
C LEU A 65 -47.32 6.45 -13.85
N GLY A 66 -46.35 7.35 -14.06
CA GLY A 66 -45.13 7.09 -14.83
C GLY A 66 -45.10 7.78 -16.19
N MET A 67 -46.26 8.21 -16.71
CA MET A 67 -46.34 9.07 -17.89
C MET A 67 -46.31 10.55 -17.50
N GLN A 68 -45.88 11.41 -18.43
CA GLN A 68 -45.93 12.86 -18.25
C GLN A 68 -47.39 13.32 -18.00
N GLY A 69 -47.64 13.92 -16.84
CA GLY A 69 -48.98 14.35 -16.39
C GLY A 69 -49.90 13.20 -15.92
N GLY A 70 -49.36 12.00 -15.73
CA GLY A 70 -50.11 10.82 -15.30
C GLY A 70 -50.22 10.68 -13.78
N PHE A 71 -51.45 10.46 -13.31
CA PHE A 71 -51.79 10.29 -11.87
C PHE A 71 -52.76 9.13 -11.63
N VAL A 72 -53.11 8.37 -12.67
CA VAL A 72 -53.97 7.18 -12.52
C VAL A 72 -53.12 6.01 -12.09
N PHE A 73 -53.48 5.40 -10.96
CA PHE A 73 -52.77 4.24 -10.45
C PHE A 73 -53.03 2.97 -11.29
N TRP A 74 -52.00 2.13 -11.40
CA TRP A 74 -52.02 0.91 -12.19
C TRP A 74 -53.00 -0.15 -11.71
N TRP A 75 -53.42 -0.15 -10.44
CA TRP A 75 -54.42 -1.11 -9.92
C TRP A 75 -55.80 -1.00 -10.60
N HIS A 76 -56.06 0.09 -11.34
CA HIS A 76 -57.29 0.24 -12.13
C HIS A 76 -57.28 -0.58 -13.44
N TYR A 77 -56.13 -1.13 -13.81
CA TYR A 77 -55.92 -1.88 -15.04
C TYR A 77 -55.40 -3.29 -14.74
N GLU A 78 -55.78 -4.22 -15.59
CA GLU A 78 -55.10 -5.51 -15.73
C GLU A 78 -54.17 -5.40 -16.95
N VAL A 79 -52.93 -5.85 -16.82
CA VAL A 79 -51.92 -5.81 -17.88
C VAL A 79 -51.36 -7.21 -18.02
N GLU A 80 -51.60 -7.84 -19.16
CA GLU A 80 -51.04 -9.13 -19.54
C GLU A 80 -49.92 -8.90 -20.55
N VAL A 81 -48.74 -9.45 -20.28
CA VAL A 81 -47.58 -9.34 -21.16
C VAL A 81 -47.13 -10.73 -21.57
N THR A 82 -47.05 -10.98 -22.87
CA THR A 82 -46.40 -12.18 -23.42
C THR A 82 -45.03 -11.79 -23.94
N GLY A 83 -43.98 -12.49 -23.49
CA GLY A 83 -42.58 -12.16 -23.80
C GLY A 83 -41.91 -11.24 -22.76
N GLY A 84 -42.55 -10.98 -21.62
CA GLY A 84 -42.03 -10.14 -20.56
C GLY A 84 -42.86 -10.20 -19.29
N THR A 85 -42.54 -9.34 -18.34
CA THR A 85 -43.29 -9.13 -17.09
C THR A 85 -43.62 -7.66 -16.90
N PHE A 86 -44.81 -7.37 -16.38
CA PHE A 86 -45.24 -6.00 -16.10
C PHE A 86 -45.14 -5.69 -14.60
N SER A 87 -44.60 -4.53 -14.26
CA SER A 87 -44.64 -3.99 -12.90
C SER A 87 -44.71 -2.46 -12.92
N SER A 88 -45.79 -1.91 -12.37
CA SER A 88 -45.93 -0.48 -12.05
C SER A 88 -45.61 0.49 -13.21
N GLY A 89 -46.06 0.17 -14.42
CA GLY A 89 -45.82 1.01 -15.61
C GLY A 89 -44.52 0.73 -16.34
N LYS A 90 -43.83 -0.35 -15.97
CA LYS A 90 -42.67 -0.86 -16.70
C LYS A 90 -42.93 -2.28 -17.18
N ILE A 91 -42.46 -2.59 -18.37
CA ILE A 91 -42.43 -3.95 -18.90
C ILE A 91 -40.98 -4.38 -19.02
N THR A 92 -40.60 -5.44 -18.33
CA THR A 92 -39.29 -6.09 -18.46
C THR A 92 -39.38 -7.18 -19.51
N VAL A 93 -38.62 -7.06 -20.60
CA VAL A 93 -38.56 -8.06 -21.66
C VAL A 93 -37.80 -9.29 -21.15
N ASN A 94 -38.28 -10.49 -21.47
CA ASN A 94 -37.55 -11.72 -21.11
C ASN A 94 -36.15 -11.75 -21.77
N GLU A 95 -35.15 -12.27 -21.07
CA GLU A 95 -33.78 -12.38 -21.60
C GLU A 95 -33.69 -13.33 -22.80
N ARG A 96 -34.45 -14.43 -22.76
CA ARG A 96 -34.55 -15.43 -23.83
C ARG A 96 -35.96 -15.40 -24.39
N LEU A 97 -36.09 -14.96 -25.63
CA LEU A 97 -37.35 -14.97 -26.33
C LEU A 97 -37.46 -16.28 -27.11
N MET A 98 -38.51 -17.06 -26.84
CA MET A 98 -38.69 -18.34 -27.53
C MET A 98 -38.84 -18.14 -29.05
N PRO A 99 -38.23 -18.99 -29.89
CA PRO A 99 -37.86 -18.68 -31.28
C PRO A 99 -39.03 -18.46 -32.26
N SER A 100 -40.29 -18.75 -31.90
CA SER A 100 -41.45 -18.50 -32.76
C SER A 100 -42.18 -17.16 -32.47
N LYS A 101 -41.87 -16.48 -31.36
CA LYS A 101 -42.51 -15.20 -30.96
C LYS A 101 -41.52 -14.06 -30.69
N GLY A 102 -40.21 -14.30 -30.78
CA GLY A 102 -39.17 -13.38 -30.30
C GLY A 102 -38.92 -12.10 -31.09
N LYS A 103 -39.90 -11.63 -31.89
CA LYS A 103 -39.82 -10.33 -32.57
C LYS A 103 -40.57 -9.20 -31.89
N TYR A 104 -41.51 -9.55 -31.03
CA TYR A 104 -42.40 -8.57 -30.42
C TYR A 104 -42.69 -8.94 -28.97
N VAL A 105 -42.96 -7.93 -28.14
CA VAL A 105 -43.65 -8.11 -26.86
C VAL A 105 -45.13 -7.84 -27.11
N GLU A 106 -45.98 -8.82 -26.80
CA GLU A 106 -47.42 -8.65 -26.90
C GLU A 106 -47.95 -8.12 -25.57
N VAL A 107 -48.67 -7.01 -25.61
CA VAL A 107 -49.24 -6.37 -24.42
C VAL A 107 -50.74 -6.25 -24.59
N LYS A 108 -51.49 -6.81 -23.64
CA LYS A 108 -52.95 -6.66 -23.52
C LYS A 108 -53.27 -5.89 -22.26
N VAL A 109 -54.06 -4.83 -22.41
CA VAL A 109 -54.51 -4.01 -21.28
C VAL A 109 -56.00 -3.79 -21.32
N PHE A 110 -56.64 -3.88 -20.16
CA PHE A 110 -58.04 -3.54 -20.00
C PHE A 110 -58.32 -2.98 -18.60
N PRO A 111 -59.27 -2.05 -18.44
CA PRO A 111 -59.69 -1.59 -17.12
C PRO A 111 -60.40 -2.74 -16.37
N LYS A 112 -60.03 -3.01 -15.12
CA LYS A 112 -60.61 -4.12 -14.34
C LYS A 112 -62.14 -4.08 -14.25
N ARG A 113 -62.72 -2.87 -14.23
CA ARG A 113 -64.18 -2.65 -14.17
C ARG A 113 -64.88 -2.71 -15.53
N ARG A 114 -64.14 -2.70 -16.65
CA ARG A 114 -64.67 -2.77 -18.03
C ARG A 114 -63.75 -3.61 -18.94
N PRO A 115 -63.66 -4.94 -18.74
CA PRO A 115 -62.75 -5.79 -19.51
C PRO A 115 -62.96 -5.75 -21.04
N LYS A 116 -64.17 -5.39 -21.50
CA LYS A 116 -64.50 -5.26 -22.93
C LYS A 116 -63.74 -4.13 -23.64
N LEU A 117 -63.17 -3.17 -22.90
CA LEU A 117 -62.33 -2.10 -23.45
C LEU A 117 -60.86 -2.56 -23.57
N ILE A 118 -60.66 -3.77 -24.05
CA ILE A 118 -59.32 -4.34 -24.22
C ILE A 118 -58.59 -3.64 -25.37
N GLN A 119 -57.32 -3.34 -25.14
CA GLN A 119 -56.37 -2.93 -26.16
C GLN A 119 -55.23 -3.93 -26.18
N GLN A 120 -54.81 -4.29 -27.39
CA GLN A 120 -53.74 -5.23 -27.64
C GLN A 120 -52.79 -4.62 -28.66
N ILE A 121 -51.50 -4.67 -28.36
CA ILE A 121 -50.45 -4.18 -29.26
C ILE A 121 -49.28 -5.16 -29.29
N LEU A 122 -48.66 -5.28 -30.47
CA LEU A 122 -47.38 -5.96 -30.66
C LEU A 122 -46.29 -4.89 -30.71
N ILE A 123 -45.38 -4.92 -29.75
CA ILE A 123 -44.33 -3.93 -29.60
C ILE A 123 -43.05 -4.52 -30.19
N PRO A 124 -42.50 -3.98 -31.31
CA PRO A 124 -41.28 -4.51 -31.88
C PRO A 124 -40.11 -4.31 -30.92
N LEU A 125 -39.24 -5.31 -30.87
CA LEU A 125 -37.96 -5.19 -30.18
C LEU A 125 -36.98 -4.42 -31.03
N ASN A 126 -36.02 -3.77 -30.37
CA ASN A 126 -34.90 -3.16 -31.07
C ASN A 126 -33.80 -4.18 -31.27
N TYR A 127 -33.36 -4.30 -32.52
CA TYR A 127 -32.22 -5.13 -32.87
C TYR A 127 -30.98 -4.28 -32.97
N GLU A 128 -29.89 -4.78 -32.39
CA GLU A 128 -28.58 -4.23 -32.64
C GLU A 128 -28.23 -4.49 -34.12
N THR A 129 -27.69 -3.48 -34.77
CA THR A 129 -27.33 -3.45 -36.21
C THR A 129 -25.85 -3.19 -36.43
N ALA A 130 -25.16 -2.63 -35.44
CA ALA A 130 -23.71 -2.45 -35.42
C ALA A 130 -23.23 -2.39 -33.97
N ALA A 131 -22.02 -2.89 -33.71
CA ALA A 131 -21.33 -2.77 -32.43
C ALA A 131 -19.84 -2.56 -32.71
N VAL A 132 -19.35 -1.34 -32.49
CA VAL A 132 -17.99 -0.93 -32.88
C VAL A 132 -17.15 -0.66 -31.64
N PHE A 133 -15.91 -1.16 -31.59
CA PHE A 133 -14.94 -0.74 -30.59
C PHE A 133 -14.28 0.57 -31.02
N HIS A 134 -14.46 1.61 -30.21
CA HIS A 134 -13.94 2.94 -30.48
C HIS A 134 -12.87 3.32 -29.44
N PRO A 135 -11.60 3.56 -29.83
CA PRO A 135 -10.58 4.05 -28.91
C PRO A 135 -10.95 5.43 -28.35
N VAL A 136 -10.83 5.60 -27.02
CA VAL A 136 -11.20 6.85 -26.34
C VAL A 136 -10.06 7.86 -26.20
N SER A 137 -8.84 7.45 -26.54
CA SER A 137 -7.64 8.27 -26.51
C SER A 137 -6.69 7.84 -27.61
N ASN A 138 -5.78 8.73 -27.99
CA ASN A 138 -4.62 8.35 -28.78
C ASN A 138 -3.84 7.25 -28.04
N PHE A 139 -3.20 6.39 -28.81
CA PHE A 139 -2.42 5.27 -28.34
C PHE A 139 -1.29 5.00 -29.33
N ASP A 140 -0.22 4.40 -28.85
CA ASP A 140 0.93 4.03 -29.66
C ASP A 140 0.59 2.77 -30.47
N LYS A 141 0.97 2.75 -31.75
CA LYS A 141 0.74 1.60 -32.64
C LYS A 141 2.00 0.73 -32.66
N ALA A 142 2.41 0.27 -31.49
CA ALA A 142 3.61 -0.53 -31.28
C ALA A 142 3.33 -1.72 -30.34
N PRO A 143 4.15 -2.79 -30.38
CA PRO A 143 4.07 -3.91 -29.46
C PRO A 143 3.97 -3.48 -27.99
N GLY A 144 3.14 -4.17 -27.21
CA GLY A 144 2.93 -3.90 -25.79
C GLY A 144 2.00 -2.72 -25.46
N SER A 145 1.58 -1.95 -26.46
CA SER A 145 0.70 -0.79 -26.27
C SER A 145 -0.70 -1.19 -25.81
N ILE A 146 -1.34 -0.30 -25.05
CA ILE A 146 -2.66 -0.54 -24.46
C ILE A 146 -3.69 0.43 -25.05
N VAL A 147 -4.67 -0.12 -25.76
CA VAL A 147 -5.81 0.61 -26.32
C VAL A 147 -6.99 0.56 -25.36
N LYS A 148 -7.35 1.74 -24.84
CA LYS A 148 -8.59 1.93 -24.09
C LYS A 148 -9.69 2.32 -25.06
N GLY A 149 -10.86 1.71 -24.92
CA GLY A 149 -11.99 2.04 -25.77
C GLY A 149 -13.35 1.93 -25.09
N GLU A 150 -14.37 2.22 -25.88
CA GLU A 150 -15.79 2.08 -25.57
C GLU A 150 -16.47 1.30 -26.70
N ILE A 151 -17.61 0.68 -26.40
CA ILE A 151 -18.45 0.07 -27.44
C ILE A 151 -19.53 1.04 -27.85
N VAL A 152 -19.63 1.30 -29.16
CA VAL A 152 -20.67 2.12 -29.76
C VAL A 152 -21.61 1.20 -30.53
N SER A 153 -22.80 1.03 -29.98
CA SER A 153 -23.84 0.16 -30.53
C SER A 153 -24.93 0.97 -31.22
N LYS A 154 -25.30 0.58 -32.43
CA LYS A 154 -26.40 1.20 -33.20
C LYS A 154 -27.56 0.21 -33.35
N PHE A 155 -28.78 0.69 -33.17
CA PHE A 155 -29.99 -0.11 -33.26
C PHE A 155 -30.82 0.25 -34.50
N ASP A 156 -31.71 -0.66 -34.88
CA ASP A 156 -32.62 -0.54 -36.02
C ASP A 156 -33.55 0.69 -35.98
N ASN A 157 -33.92 1.15 -34.79
CA ASN A 157 -34.65 2.41 -34.59
C ASN A 157 -33.76 3.67 -34.68
N GLY A 158 -32.49 3.53 -35.05
CA GLY A 158 -31.53 4.63 -35.20
C GLY A 158 -30.88 5.09 -33.90
N LYS A 159 -31.23 4.50 -32.74
CA LYS A 159 -30.62 4.86 -31.45
C LYS A 159 -29.19 4.37 -31.36
N ILE A 160 -28.38 5.10 -30.59
CA ILE A 160 -26.99 4.79 -30.30
C ILE A 160 -26.81 4.62 -28.79
N ARG A 161 -26.12 3.56 -28.38
CA ARG A 161 -25.70 3.31 -27.00
C ARG A 161 -24.18 3.28 -26.93
N VAL A 162 -23.60 4.00 -25.97
CA VAL A 162 -22.15 4.06 -25.76
C VAL A 162 -21.80 3.42 -24.41
N LEU A 163 -21.08 2.32 -24.44
CA LEU A 163 -20.64 1.59 -23.26
C LEU A 163 -19.24 2.02 -22.86
N LYS A 164 -19.15 2.84 -21.82
CA LYS A 164 -17.89 3.29 -21.23
C LYS A 164 -17.45 2.34 -20.11
N LYS A 165 -16.17 2.43 -19.73
CA LYS A 165 -15.59 1.71 -18.58
C LYS A 165 -15.90 0.20 -18.62
N LEU A 166 -15.60 -0.43 -19.76
CA LEU A 166 -16.00 -1.81 -20.10
C LEU A 166 -15.73 -2.83 -18.97
N ALA A 167 -14.62 -2.70 -18.24
CA ALA A 167 -14.29 -3.58 -17.10
C ALA A 167 -15.32 -3.60 -15.96
N LYS A 168 -16.10 -2.52 -15.78
CA LYS A 168 -17.07 -2.36 -14.68
C LYS A 168 -18.51 -2.32 -15.18
N ASN A 169 -18.70 -2.48 -16.49
CA ASN A 169 -19.99 -2.32 -17.12
C ASN A 169 -20.59 -3.70 -17.38
N THR A 170 -21.63 -4.08 -16.65
CA THR A 170 -22.31 -5.38 -16.82
C THR A 170 -22.90 -5.52 -18.22
N GLU A 171 -23.22 -4.41 -18.92
CA GLU A 171 -23.65 -4.47 -20.32
C GLU A 171 -22.53 -4.94 -21.27
N ALA A 172 -21.26 -4.79 -20.90
CA ALA A 172 -20.15 -5.31 -21.69
C ALA A 172 -20.13 -6.85 -21.72
N GLU A 173 -20.77 -7.52 -20.75
CA GLU A 173 -20.95 -8.98 -20.74
C GLU A 173 -21.89 -9.47 -21.85
N LYS A 174 -22.57 -8.56 -22.56
CA LYS A 174 -23.38 -8.86 -23.75
C LYS A 174 -22.56 -8.84 -25.04
N TYR A 175 -21.23 -8.72 -24.94
CA TYR A 175 -20.31 -8.80 -26.06
C TYR A 175 -19.25 -9.84 -25.79
N GLN A 176 -18.90 -10.58 -26.84
CA GLN A 176 -17.72 -11.42 -26.87
C GLN A 176 -16.58 -10.65 -27.51
N PHE A 177 -15.40 -10.77 -26.91
CA PHE A 177 -14.17 -10.12 -27.35
C PHE A 177 -13.17 -11.18 -27.75
N THR A 178 -12.73 -11.15 -29.01
CA THR A 178 -11.69 -12.03 -29.53
C THR A 178 -10.55 -11.17 -30.07
N ALA A 179 -9.35 -11.37 -29.55
CA ALA A 179 -8.17 -10.59 -29.93
C ALA A 179 -7.20 -11.44 -30.75
N PHE A 180 -6.51 -10.82 -31.70
CA PHE A 180 -5.38 -11.39 -32.43
C PHE A 180 -4.22 -10.38 -32.46
N GLY A 181 -2.98 -10.87 -32.44
CA GLY A 181 -1.80 -10.03 -32.22
C GLY A 181 -1.83 -9.31 -30.86
N GLY A 182 -2.51 -9.90 -29.85
CA GLY A 182 -2.67 -9.31 -28.52
C GLY A 182 -3.72 -10.00 -27.65
N SER A 183 -4.19 -9.31 -26.62
CA SER A 183 -5.16 -9.81 -25.63
C SER A 183 -6.15 -8.74 -25.19
N PHE A 184 -7.37 -9.14 -24.83
CA PHE A 184 -8.37 -8.24 -24.24
C PHE A 184 -8.58 -8.58 -22.77
N ILE A 185 -8.09 -7.72 -21.88
CA ILE A 185 -8.10 -7.97 -20.43
C ILE A 185 -8.61 -6.72 -19.72
N ASN A 186 -9.56 -6.89 -18.79
CA ASN A 186 -10.10 -5.81 -17.96
C ASN A 186 -10.57 -4.60 -18.80
N GLY A 187 -11.31 -4.87 -19.88
CA GLY A 187 -11.89 -3.84 -20.74
C GLY A 187 -10.87 -3.03 -21.56
N LYS A 188 -9.65 -3.55 -21.74
CA LYS A 188 -8.57 -2.92 -22.51
C LYS A 188 -8.00 -3.93 -23.49
N PHE A 189 -7.71 -3.47 -24.70
CA PHE A 189 -6.99 -4.25 -25.69
C PHE A 189 -5.49 -3.97 -25.54
N ARG A 190 -4.70 -5.00 -25.29
CA ARG A 190 -3.24 -4.94 -25.19
C ARG A 190 -2.65 -5.63 -26.42
N ILE A 191 -1.92 -4.89 -27.22
CA ILE A 191 -1.14 -5.42 -28.35
C ILE A 191 -0.03 -6.31 -27.77
N ASP A 192 0.25 -7.44 -28.40
CA ASP A 192 1.27 -8.38 -27.93
C ASP A 192 2.61 -7.64 -27.74
N PRO A 193 3.31 -7.82 -26.61
CA PRO A 193 4.62 -7.20 -26.41
C PRO A 193 5.71 -7.76 -27.32
N ASP A 194 5.55 -9.00 -27.80
CA ASP A 194 6.49 -9.62 -28.73
C ASP A 194 5.92 -9.54 -30.15
N PHE A 195 6.60 -8.79 -31.02
CA PHE A 195 6.13 -8.58 -32.39
C PHE A 195 6.16 -9.88 -33.22
N MET A 196 6.91 -10.90 -32.80
CA MET A 196 6.92 -12.20 -33.46
C MET A 196 5.58 -12.92 -33.35
N ASN A 197 4.77 -12.57 -32.35
CA ASN A 197 3.39 -13.08 -32.18
C ASN A 197 2.36 -12.24 -32.97
N ILE A 198 2.80 -11.24 -33.74
CA ILE A 198 1.94 -10.31 -34.47
C ILE A 198 2.12 -10.53 -35.97
N GLU A 199 1.14 -11.17 -36.58
CA GLU A 199 1.15 -11.44 -38.02
C GLU A 199 0.92 -10.15 -38.82
N ASN A 200 1.70 -9.98 -39.90
CA ASN A 200 1.53 -8.90 -40.88
C ASN A 200 1.44 -7.48 -40.27
N HIS A 201 2.17 -7.24 -39.18
CA HIS A 201 2.19 -5.96 -38.44
C HIS A 201 0.79 -5.48 -38.03
N SER A 202 -0.14 -6.40 -37.77
CA SER A 202 -1.55 -6.07 -37.51
C SER A 202 -2.04 -6.76 -36.25
N ALA A 203 -2.60 -5.98 -35.34
CA ALA A 203 -3.27 -6.47 -34.16
C ALA A 203 -4.74 -6.02 -34.21
N GLY A 204 -5.67 -6.85 -33.74
CA GLY A 204 -7.07 -6.51 -33.81
C GLY A 204 -7.92 -7.08 -32.69
N LEU A 205 -9.08 -6.48 -32.53
CA LEU A 205 -10.12 -6.85 -31.58
C LEU A 205 -11.44 -7.01 -32.32
N ILE A 206 -11.93 -8.23 -32.37
CA ILE A 206 -13.27 -8.55 -32.84
C ILE A 206 -14.22 -8.35 -31.66
N VAL A 207 -15.26 -7.56 -31.88
CA VAL A 207 -16.37 -7.37 -30.93
C VAL A 207 -17.61 -7.97 -31.57
N GLN A 208 -18.13 -9.03 -30.96
CA GLN A 208 -19.35 -9.69 -31.40
C GLN A 208 -20.46 -9.48 -30.37
N SER A 209 -21.64 -9.08 -30.82
CA SER A 209 -22.81 -8.97 -29.95
C SER A 209 -23.37 -10.36 -29.62
N LEU A 210 -23.58 -10.63 -28.33
CA LEU A 210 -24.29 -11.83 -27.86
C LEU A 210 -25.82 -11.65 -27.95
N ARG A 211 -26.31 -10.44 -28.23
CA ARG A 211 -27.74 -10.16 -28.49
C ARG A 211 -28.11 -10.44 -29.93
N ASN A 212 -27.17 -10.26 -30.85
CA ASN A 212 -27.31 -10.54 -32.27
C ASN A 212 -25.96 -11.00 -32.83
N GLU A 213 -25.76 -12.31 -32.95
CA GLU A 213 -24.47 -12.90 -33.36
C GLU A 213 -24.04 -12.51 -34.77
N SER A 214 -24.97 -12.05 -35.62
CA SER A 214 -24.67 -11.50 -36.95
C SER A 214 -24.04 -10.10 -36.91
N VAL A 215 -24.06 -9.44 -35.75
CA VAL A 215 -23.43 -8.14 -35.52
C VAL A 215 -22.08 -8.35 -34.88
N ALA A 216 -21.05 -8.23 -35.72
CA ALA A 216 -19.67 -8.16 -35.29
C ALA A 216 -18.96 -7.04 -36.04
N ASP A 217 -17.96 -6.45 -35.39
CA ASP A 217 -17.02 -5.54 -36.03
C ASP A 217 -15.60 -5.87 -35.58
N THR A 218 -14.61 -5.49 -36.40
CA THR A 218 -13.20 -5.70 -36.09
C THR A 218 -12.48 -4.36 -36.01
N PHE A 219 -12.04 -4.01 -34.81
CA PHE A 219 -11.11 -2.91 -34.62
C PHE A 219 -9.70 -3.38 -34.96
N ASN A 220 -9.12 -2.85 -36.04
CA ASN A 220 -7.79 -3.21 -36.53
C ASN A 220 -6.78 -2.08 -36.28
N VAL A 221 -5.60 -2.47 -35.81
CA VAL A 221 -4.45 -1.59 -35.62
C VAL A 221 -3.32 -2.07 -36.52
N LYS A 222 -2.99 -1.26 -37.52
CA LYS A 222 -1.73 -1.42 -38.26
C LYS A 222 -0.61 -0.79 -37.44
N LEU A 223 0.40 -1.57 -37.07
CA LEU A 223 1.54 -1.10 -36.30
C LEU A 223 2.41 -0.16 -37.14
N ASP A 224 2.90 0.90 -36.51
CA ASP A 224 3.88 1.83 -37.11
C ASP A 224 5.24 1.79 -36.42
N TYR A 225 5.36 1.11 -35.28
CA TYR A 225 6.59 0.93 -34.50
C TYR A 225 7.26 2.24 -34.07
N LYS A 226 6.50 3.36 -34.05
CA LYS A 226 6.96 4.67 -33.58
C LYS A 226 6.80 4.75 -32.07
N HIS A 227 7.69 4.06 -31.36
CA HIS A 227 7.67 3.96 -29.91
C HIS A 227 9.08 4.04 -29.31
N HIS A 228 9.14 4.50 -28.06
CA HIS A 228 10.37 4.52 -27.28
C HIS A 228 10.46 3.25 -26.42
N TYR A 229 11.14 2.24 -26.96
CA TYR A 229 11.31 0.94 -26.33
C TYR A 229 12.35 1.00 -25.23
N LYS A 230 12.12 0.23 -24.16
CA LYS A 230 13.01 0.15 -22.99
C LYS A 230 13.26 -1.29 -22.59
N LEU A 231 14.52 -1.65 -22.42
CA LEU A 231 14.96 -2.93 -21.89
C LEU A 231 15.92 -2.67 -20.73
N ASN A 232 15.62 -3.21 -19.55
CA ASN A 232 16.39 -2.92 -18.34
C ASN A 232 16.91 -4.19 -17.69
N PHE A 233 18.22 -4.24 -17.49
CA PHE A 233 18.91 -5.23 -16.69
C PHE A 233 19.55 -4.57 -15.47
N LYS A 234 19.56 -5.30 -14.35
CA LYS A 234 20.20 -4.84 -13.11
C LYS A 234 20.92 -6.00 -12.41
N GLY A 235 22.14 -5.73 -11.96
CA GLY A 235 22.86 -6.61 -11.05
C GLY A 235 22.13 -6.77 -9.71
N GLN A 236 22.24 -7.95 -9.12
CA GLN A 236 21.65 -8.23 -7.82
C GLN A 236 22.25 -7.35 -6.72
N TRP A 237 21.44 -6.94 -5.74
CA TRP A 237 21.92 -6.13 -4.63
C TRP A 237 22.67 -6.98 -3.62
N GLY A 238 23.65 -6.37 -2.96
CA GLY A 238 24.35 -6.97 -1.84
C GLY A 238 23.44 -7.08 -0.63
N PHE A 239 23.53 -8.19 0.10
CA PHE A 239 22.81 -8.36 1.35
C PHE A 239 23.36 -7.45 2.44
N SER A 240 22.48 -6.88 3.25
CA SER A 240 22.92 -6.09 4.41
C SER A 240 23.42 -6.99 5.53
N GLY A 241 24.49 -6.57 6.20
CA GLY A 241 25.03 -7.25 7.36
C GLY A 241 24.06 -7.21 8.54
N MET A 242 24.05 -8.29 9.31
CA MET A 242 23.27 -8.35 10.55
C MET A 242 23.91 -7.50 11.63
N SER A 243 23.09 -6.86 12.47
CA SER A 243 23.62 -6.15 13.64
C SER A 243 24.10 -7.15 14.69
N GLY A 244 25.13 -6.75 15.44
CA GLY A 244 25.61 -7.51 16.59
C GLY A 244 24.58 -7.51 17.71
N SER A 245 24.58 -8.57 18.51
CA SER A 245 23.75 -8.65 19.71
C SER A 245 24.36 -7.85 20.87
N ASP A 246 23.49 -7.34 21.74
CA ASP A 246 23.93 -6.62 22.93
C ASP A 246 24.53 -7.57 23.97
N GLY A 247 25.50 -7.06 24.71
CA GLY A 247 26.08 -7.70 25.86
C GLY A 247 25.10 -7.79 27.02
N ILE A 248 25.15 -8.90 27.75
CA ILE A 248 24.33 -9.14 28.94
C ILE A 248 24.96 -8.44 30.15
N ASP A 249 24.14 -7.78 30.97
CA ASP A 249 24.57 -7.17 32.22
C ASP A 249 25.15 -8.19 33.22
N GLY A 250 26.15 -7.74 33.96
CA GLY A 250 26.78 -8.49 35.03
C GLY A 250 25.86 -8.65 36.24
N GLY A 251 25.78 -9.86 36.77
CA GLY A 251 25.26 -10.09 38.13
C GLY A 251 26.16 -9.45 39.20
N ARG A 252 25.75 -9.47 40.48
CA ARG A 252 26.49 -8.81 41.57
C ARG A 252 28.00 -9.13 41.57
N GLY A 253 28.81 -8.07 41.51
CA GLY A 253 30.28 -8.13 41.45
C GLY A 253 30.86 -8.77 40.19
N ARG A 254 30.04 -9.06 39.17
CA ARG A 254 30.46 -9.62 37.88
C ARG A 254 30.43 -8.56 36.81
N ASN A 255 31.31 -8.71 35.83
CA ASN A 255 31.37 -7.81 34.69
C ASN A 255 30.17 -8.01 33.76
N GLY A 256 29.77 -6.95 33.07
CA GLY A 256 28.90 -7.04 31.90
C GLY A 256 29.64 -7.68 30.73
N MET A 257 28.91 -8.35 29.85
CA MET A 257 29.44 -8.91 28.61
C MET A 257 29.57 -7.81 27.56
N SER A 258 30.51 -7.97 26.64
CA SER A 258 30.64 -7.03 25.52
C SER A 258 29.56 -7.29 24.48
N GLY A 259 29.13 -6.25 23.78
CA GLY A 259 28.29 -6.37 22.60
C GLY A 259 29.07 -6.98 21.43
N GLU A 260 28.35 -7.67 20.55
CA GLU A 260 28.92 -8.29 19.36
C GLU A 260 29.10 -7.26 18.23
N PHE A 261 30.01 -7.55 17.32
CA PHE A 261 30.24 -6.72 16.14
C PHE A 261 29.09 -6.85 15.14
N GLY A 262 28.74 -5.74 14.50
CA GLY A 262 27.91 -5.76 13.30
C GLY A 262 28.64 -6.42 12.14
N GLN A 263 27.92 -7.22 11.37
CA GLN A 263 28.46 -7.86 10.17
C GLN A 263 28.58 -6.85 9.03
N ASN A 264 29.50 -7.09 8.11
CA ASN A 264 29.63 -6.28 6.90
C ASN A 264 28.46 -6.54 5.95
N GLY A 265 28.07 -5.53 5.18
CA GLY A 265 27.22 -5.70 4.02
C GLY A 265 28.00 -6.34 2.87
N GLU A 266 27.32 -7.13 2.06
CA GLU A 266 27.87 -7.72 0.85
C GLU A 266 27.91 -6.71 -0.29
N SER A 267 28.80 -6.93 -1.25
CA SER A 267 28.86 -6.10 -2.46
C SER A 267 27.66 -6.36 -3.37
N GLY A 268 27.23 -5.33 -4.08
CA GLY A 268 26.33 -5.49 -5.21
C GLY A 268 27.00 -6.22 -6.36
N TYR A 269 26.21 -6.95 -7.14
CA TYR A 269 26.68 -7.69 -8.30
C TYR A 269 26.79 -6.78 -9.51
N LYS A 270 27.70 -7.13 -10.42
CA LYS A 270 27.85 -6.44 -11.71
C LYS A 270 26.52 -6.51 -12.50
N GLY A 271 26.19 -5.46 -13.25
CA GLY A 271 25.18 -5.57 -14.30
C GLY A 271 25.67 -6.50 -15.41
N PRO A 272 24.78 -7.26 -16.08
CA PRO A 272 25.20 -8.19 -17.13
C PRO A 272 25.79 -7.46 -18.34
N ASP A 273 26.74 -8.07 -19.01
CA ASP A 273 27.21 -7.53 -20.30
C ASP A 273 26.14 -7.79 -21.37
N ILE A 274 25.95 -6.83 -22.27
CA ILE A 274 24.85 -6.86 -23.25
C ILE A 274 25.38 -6.68 -24.66
N GLY A 275 24.97 -7.56 -25.57
CA GLY A 275 25.09 -7.36 -27.01
C GLY A 275 23.80 -6.78 -27.59
N VAL A 276 23.93 -5.77 -28.44
CA VAL A 276 22.82 -5.16 -29.20
C VAL A 276 23.22 -5.16 -30.68
N TRP A 277 22.44 -5.81 -31.52
CA TRP A 277 22.63 -5.83 -32.96
C TRP A 277 21.45 -5.14 -33.62
N ALA A 278 21.72 -4.23 -34.54
CA ALA A 278 20.69 -3.51 -35.28
C ALA A 278 20.96 -3.53 -36.78
N ASP A 279 19.93 -3.88 -37.55
CA ASP A 279 19.97 -3.88 -39.01
C ASP A 279 18.77 -3.13 -39.58
N LEU A 280 19.01 -2.39 -40.65
CA LEU A 280 17.98 -1.67 -41.37
C LEU A 280 17.42 -2.58 -42.46
N TYR A 281 16.12 -2.84 -42.44
CA TYR A 281 15.48 -3.55 -43.54
C TYR A 281 14.26 -2.81 -44.05
N MET A 282 13.93 -3.04 -45.32
CA MET A 282 12.73 -2.50 -45.96
C MET A 282 11.57 -3.47 -45.77
N ASP A 283 10.57 -3.04 -45.02
CA ASP A 283 9.36 -3.83 -44.81
C ASP A 283 8.37 -3.63 -45.97
N SER A 284 8.11 -4.70 -46.71
CA SER A 284 7.22 -4.65 -47.89
C SER A 284 5.75 -4.42 -47.55
N ILE A 285 5.31 -4.84 -46.35
CA ILE A 285 3.92 -4.74 -45.92
C ILE A 285 3.61 -3.33 -45.44
N LEU A 286 4.55 -2.70 -44.73
CA LEU A 286 4.44 -1.32 -44.28
C LEU A 286 4.93 -0.29 -45.30
N ASN A 287 5.65 -0.76 -46.33
CA ASN A 287 6.30 0.07 -47.32
C ASN A 287 7.17 1.15 -46.66
N GLY A 288 8.03 0.73 -45.73
CA GLY A 288 8.90 1.62 -44.97
C GLY A 288 10.08 0.88 -44.36
N TYR A 289 11.11 1.64 -43.99
CA TYR A 289 12.29 1.10 -43.32
C TYR A 289 12.02 0.87 -41.84
N LEU A 290 12.50 -0.25 -41.32
CA LEU A 290 12.49 -0.58 -39.91
C LEU A 290 13.89 -1.03 -39.49
N LEU A 291 14.26 -0.71 -38.26
CA LEU A 291 15.41 -1.29 -37.59
C LEU A 291 14.95 -2.56 -36.88
N TYR A 292 15.47 -3.72 -37.30
CA TYR A 292 15.38 -4.93 -36.51
C TYR A 292 16.50 -4.89 -35.47
N VAL A 293 16.13 -4.99 -34.20
CA VAL A 293 17.06 -4.94 -33.07
C VAL A 293 17.01 -6.26 -32.31
N PHE A 294 18.14 -6.93 -32.21
CA PHE A 294 18.36 -8.11 -31.38
C PHE A 294 19.20 -7.71 -30.17
N VAL A 295 18.81 -8.17 -28.98
CA VAL A 295 19.54 -7.93 -27.74
C VAL A 295 19.76 -9.25 -27.02
N GLU A 296 20.99 -9.50 -26.60
CA GLU A 296 21.37 -10.67 -25.83
C GLU A 296 21.99 -10.24 -24.50
N ASN A 297 21.53 -10.84 -23.42
CA ASN A 297 22.23 -10.81 -22.14
C ASN A 297 23.34 -11.88 -22.18
N PHE A 298 24.60 -11.48 -22.23
CA PHE A 298 25.73 -12.42 -22.36
C PHE A 298 25.95 -13.30 -21.14
N GLU A 299 25.36 -12.96 -19.99
CA GLU A 299 25.45 -13.77 -18.78
C GLU A 299 24.36 -14.85 -18.72
N SER A 300 23.11 -14.50 -19.06
CA SER A 300 21.98 -15.44 -18.99
C SER A 300 21.66 -16.15 -20.31
N GLY A 301 22.11 -15.62 -21.45
CA GLY A 301 21.69 -16.05 -22.79
C GLY A 301 20.26 -15.65 -23.13
N GLU A 302 19.63 -14.75 -22.36
CA GLU A 302 18.29 -14.26 -22.66
C GLU A 302 18.30 -13.34 -23.88
N GLU A 303 17.36 -13.59 -24.78
CA GLU A 303 17.24 -12.88 -26.05
C GLU A 303 15.97 -12.02 -26.11
N PHE A 304 16.11 -10.82 -26.69
CA PHE A 304 15.01 -9.89 -26.92
C PHE A 304 15.07 -9.34 -28.35
N ARG A 305 13.91 -9.12 -28.95
CA ARG A 305 13.80 -8.65 -30.34
C ARG A 305 12.84 -7.48 -30.43
N TYR A 306 13.18 -6.48 -31.24
CA TYR A 306 12.37 -5.29 -31.47
C TYR A 306 12.36 -4.89 -32.93
N LEU A 307 11.26 -4.27 -33.34
CA LEU A 307 11.16 -3.50 -34.58
C LEU A 307 10.98 -2.03 -34.23
N ILE A 308 11.85 -1.19 -34.77
CA ILE A 308 11.87 0.25 -34.47
C ILE A 308 11.76 1.03 -35.76
N ASN A 309 10.77 1.90 -35.85
CA ASN A 309 10.64 2.80 -36.98
C ASN A 309 11.58 4.01 -36.80
N PRO A 310 12.55 4.26 -37.69
CA PRO A 310 13.50 5.35 -37.53
C PRO A 310 12.85 6.74 -37.55
N ASP A 311 11.63 6.90 -38.11
CA ASP A 311 10.90 8.17 -38.20
C ASP A 311 10.18 8.58 -36.90
N GLY A 312 10.52 8.00 -35.75
CA GLY A 312 9.90 8.36 -34.47
C GLY A 312 10.05 7.33 -33.35
N GLY A 313 10.63 6.17 -33.63
CA GLY A 313 11.02 5.17 -32.64
C GLY A 313 12.41 5.43 -32.06
N SER A 314 12.66 4.86 -30.89
CA SER A 314 13.99 4.87 -30.25
C SER A 314 14.12 3.70 -29.28
N PHE A 315 15.35 3.36 -28.90
CA PHE A 315 15.67 2.26 -28.01
C PHE A 315 16.49 2.73 -26.82
N THR A 316 16.11 2.31 -25.61
CA THR A 316 16.97 2.44 -24.43
C THR A 316 17.23 1.07 -23.84
N VAL A 317 18.51 0.77 -23.66
CA VAL A 317 18.96 -0.43 -22.96
C VAL A 317 19.76 -0.04 -21.73
N SER A 318 19.47 -0.68 -20.61
CA SER A 318 20.20 -0.45 -19.36
C SER A 318 20.85 -1.73 -18.81
N SER A 319 22.06 -1.62 -18.30
CA SER A 319 22.77 -2.66 -17.53
C SER A 319 23.40 -2.03 -16.30
N VAL A 320 22.61 -1.92 -15.24
CA VAL A 320 23.01 -1.19 -14.04
C VAL A 320 23.54 -2.13 -12.99
N GLY A 321 24.62 -1.76 -12.31
CA GLY A 321 25.14 -2.53 -11.19
C GLY A 321 24.16 -2.61 -10.01
N GLY A 322 24.27 -3.68 -9.23
CA GLY A 322 23.53 -3.83 -7.98
C GLY A 322 24.06 -2.91 -6.88
N ASP A 323 23.18 -2.47 -5.99
CA ASP A 323 23.60 -1.65 -4.84
C ASP A 323 24.27 -2.52 -3.77
N GLY A 324 25.27 -1.98 -3.08
CA GLY A 324 25.94 -2.64 -1.96
C GLY A 324 25.05 -2.72 -0.72
N GLY A 325 25.17 -3.81 0.03
CA GLY A 325 24.47 -4.01 1.28
C GLY A 325 24.98 -3.10 2.38
N ARG A 326 24.13 -2.72 3.33
CA ARG A 326 24.56 -1.91 4.48
C ARG A 326 25.30 -2.76 5.49
N GLY A 327 26.27 -2.18 6.19
CA GLY A 327 26.86 -2.80 7.38
C GLY A 327 25.86 -2.83 8.54
N GLY A 328 25.90 -3.91 9.33
CA GLY A 328 25.12 -4.02 10.56
C GLY A 328 25.70 -3.14 11.66
N ASN A 329 24.88 -2.71 12.61
CA ASN A 329 25.39 -1.97 13.77
C ASN A 329 26.04 -2.94 14.77
N GLY A 330 27.01 -2.49 15.55
CA GLY A 330 27.48 -3.24 16.70
C GLY A 330 26.46 -3.20 17.83
N GLY A 331 26.43 -4.25 18.65
CA GLY A 331 25.60 -4.30 19.86
C GLY A 331 26.22 -3.51 21.01
N ASP A 332 25.40 -3.05 21.93
CA ASP A 332 25.86 -2.33 23.12
C ASP A 332 26.51 -3.29 24.12
N GLY A 333 27.47 -2.81 24.91
CA GLY A 333 28.05 -3.57 26.02
C GLY A 333 27.12 -3.56 27.23
N GLY A 334 27.03 -4.69 27.93
CA GLY A 334 26.24 -4.82 29.16
C GLY A 334 26.89 -4.10 30.34
N ASP A 335 26.09 -3.61 31.28
CA ASP A 335 26.56 -2.95 32.48
C ASP A 335 27.23 -3.94 33.46
N GLY A 336 28.20 -3.48 34.22
CA GLY A 336 28.80 -4.25 35.31
C GLY A 336 27.90 -4.31 36.54
N GLY A 337 27.83 -5.46 37.19
CA GLY A 337 26.97 -5.66 38.35
C GLY A 337 27.52 -5.01 39.62
N THR A 338 26.64 -4.51 40.48
CA THR A 338 27.04 -3.89 41.75
C THR A 338 27.72 -4.88 42.68
N GLY A 339 28.76 -4.44 43.40
CA GLY A 339 29.40 -5.22 44.43
C GLY A 339 28.45 -5.57 45.57
N VAL A 340 28.73 -6.66 46.28
CA VAL A 340 27.93 -7.09 47.44
C VAL A 340 28.27 -6.20 48.63
N ASP A 341 27.27 -5.71 49.36
CA ASP A 341 27.51 -4.96 50.59
C ASP A 341 28.14 -5.87 51.65
N GLY A 342 29.03 -5.32 52.47
CA GLY A 342 29.59 -6.04 53.60
C GLY A 342 28.55 -6.24 54.70
N ASP A 343 28.57 -7.41 55.34
CA ASP A 343 27.68 -7.72 56.45
C ASP A 343 27.90 -6.73 57.62
N VAL A 344 26.79 -6.34 58.26
CA VAL A 344 26.79 -5.38 59.36
C VAL A 344 26.59 -6.11 60.68
N TRP A 345 27.47 -5.89 61.66
CA TRP A 345 27.30 -6.39 63.01
C TRP A 345 27.67 -5.36 64.08
N PHE A 346 27.00 -5.45 65.22
CA PHE A 346 27.18 -4.52 66.33
C PHE A 346 28.07 -5.13 67.42
N SER A 347 29.10 -4.39 67.83
CA SER A 347 29.92 -4.72 69.01
C SER A 347 29.69 -3.70 70.12
N TYR A 348 29.76 -4.15 71.38
CA TYR A 348 29.50 -3.29 72.54
C TYR A 348 30.83 -2.92 73.22
N LYS A 349 31.09 -1.62 73.38
CA LYS A 349 32.27 -1.12 74.09
C LYS A 349 31.85 -0.27 75.28
N THR A 350 32.36 -0.58 76.47
CA THR A 350 32.12 0.23 77.67
C THR A 350 33.14 1.35 77.73
N VAL A 351 32.68 2.60 77.78
CA VAL A 351 33.52 3.80 77.95
C VAL A 351 33.20 4.48 79.28
N GLU A 352 34.25 4.93 79.95
CA GLU A 352 34.19 5.63 81.23
C GLU A 352 34.25 7.15 80.99
N GLN A 353 33.19 7.87 81.33
CA GLN A 353 33.09 9.32 81.21
C GLN A 353 33.09 9.97 82.60
N LYS A 354 34.00 10.92 82.84
CA LYS A 354 34.05 11.69 84.09
C LYS A 354 33.07 12.87 84.02
N VAL A 355 32.04 12.86 84.85
CA VAL A 355 31.01 13.90 84.91
C VAL A 355 31.05 14.57 86.29
N LYS A 356 31.04 15.91 86.34
CA LYS A 356 31.07 16.68 87.59
C LYS A 356 29.68 16.82 88.19
N LYS A 357 29.46 16.27 89.40
CA LYS A 357 28.20 16.36 90.14
C LYS A 357 28.34 17.23 91.40
N PRO A 358 27.40 18.13 91.73
CA PRO A 358 27.51 19.04 92.88
C PRO A 358 27.28 18.34 94.23
N ARG A 359 28.02 18.76 95.26
CA ARG A 359 27.85 18.39 96.69
C ARG A 359 28.10 19.61 97.59
N THR A 360 27.63 19.60 98.84
CA THR A 360 27.66 20.79 99.73
C THR A 360 28.37 20.51 101.06
N ARG A 361 29.11 21.48 101.61
CA ARG A 361 29.78 21.42 102.94
C ARG A 361 29.63 22.73 103.72
N LYS A 362 29.72 22.74 105.06
CA LYS A 362 29.61 23.97 105.90
C LYS A 362 30.98 24.49 106.34
N VAL A 363 31.22 25.80 106.31
CA VAL A 363 32.53 26.44 106.65
C VAL A 363 32.35 27.69 107.54
N ALA A 364 33.23 27.89 108.54
CA ALA A 364 33.20 29.01 109.49
C ALA A 364 33.86 30.29 108.94
N LYS A 365 33.25 31.48 109.16
CA LYS A 365 33.82 32.80 108.85
C LYS A 365 33.68 33.77 110.02
N THR A 366 34.74 34.54 110.30
CA THR A 366 34.83 35.49 111.44
C THR A 366 34.52 36.93 111.03
N VAL A 367 33.74 37.67 111.82
CA VAL A 367 33.28 39.05 111.57
C VAL A 367 33.57 39.93 112.80
N LYS A 368 34.09 41.16 112.61
CA LYS A 368 34.48 42.09 113.70
C LYS A 368 33.40 43.13 114.03
N THR A 369 33.15 43.43 115.31
CA THR A 369 32.12 44.41 115.78
C THR A 369 32.70 45.36 116.85
N ARG A 370 32.36 46.67 116.87
CA ARG A 370 32.94 47.69 117.77
C ARG A 370 32.02 48.06 118.95
N THR A 371 32.58 48.18 120.17
CA THR A 371 31.87 48.55 121.43
C THR A 371 32.73 49.52 122.29
N LYS A 372 32.13 50.47 123.04
CA LYS A 372 32.86 51.51 123.82
C LYS A 372 33.00 51.18 125.31
N ASP A 373 34.15 51.51 125.90
CA ASP A 373 34.47 51.41 127.34
C ASP A 373 34.20 52.74 128.10
N LYS A 374 34.11 52.70 129.43
CA LYS A 374 33.73 53.77 130.37
C LYS A 374 34.67 54.99 130.37
N ASP A 375 35.89 54.86 129.84
CA ASP A 375 36.79 55.98 129.57
C ASP A 375 36.62 56.57 128.14
N GLY A 376 35.51 56.22 127.46
CA GLY A 376 35.14 56.79 126.16
C GLY A 376 35.93 56.26 124.96
N LYS A 377 36.78 55.24 125.14
CA LYS A 377 37.59 54.62 124.09
C LYS A 377 36.86 53.43 123.44
N VAL A 378 36.79 53.41 122.10
CA VAL A 378 36.17 52.33 121.31
C VAL A 378 37.13 51.15 121.20
N ILE A 379 36.65 49.92 121.47
CA ILE A 379 37.38 48.65 121.26
C ILE A 379 36.57 47.69 120.37
N GLU A 380 37.27 46.87 119.60
CA GLU A 380 36.72 46.00 118.54
C GLU A 380 36.83 44.52 118.95
N VAL A 381 35.74 43.74 118.81
CA VAL A 381 35.65 42.32 119.22
C VAL A 381 35.13 41.45 118.05
N GLU A 382 35.78 40.32 117.78
CA GLU A 382 35.48 39.40 116.67
C GLU A 382 34.55 38.23 117.07
N LYS A 383 33.65 37.81 116.16
CA LYS A 383 32.74 36.64 116.33
C LYS A 383 32.59 35.82 115.04
N THR A 384 32.57 34.49 115.12
CA THR A 384 32.55 33.56 113.96
C THR A 384 31.16 32.92 113.70
N VAL A 385 30.77 32.74 112.42
CA VAL A 385 29.50 32.15 111.95
C VAL A 385 29.73 31.18 110.77
N MET A 386 28.96 30.08 110.66
CA MET A 386 29.09 29.01 109.64
C MET A 386 28.17 29.20 108.41
N VAL A 387 28.65 28.94 107.17
CA VAL A 387 27.89 29.04 105.90
C VAL A 387 28.12 27.81 105.00
N ASP A 388 27.10 27.38 104.24
CA ASP A 388 27.16 26.21 103.34
C ASP A 388 27.74 26.58 101.96
N GLU A 389 28.77 25.86 101.51
CA GLU A 389 29.52 26.01 100.26
C GLU A 389 29.31 24.76 99.37
N VAL A 390 28.86 24.93 98.12
CA VAL A 390 28.70 23.85 97.14
C VAL A 390 30.02 23.65 96.36
N TYR A 391 30.52 22.43 96.28
CA TYR A 391 31.69 22.02 95.47
C TYR A 391 31.34 20.81 94.59
N TYR A 392 32.00 20.67 93.44
CA TYR A 392 31.70 19.60 92.47
C TYR A 392 32.71 18.45 92.61
N VAL A 393 32.21 17.20 92.54
CA VAL A 393 33.03 15.99 92.54
C VAL A 393 32.92 15.30 91.19
N GLU A 394 34.04 14.90 90.61
CA GLU A 394 34.07 14.10 89.38
C GLU A 394 33.66 12.66 89.68
N VAL A 395 32.60 12.18 89.02
CA VAL A 395 32.11 10.80 89.10
C VAL A 395 32.32 10.14 87.74
N VAL A 396 32.92 8.95 87.73
CA VAL A 396 33.10 8.16 86.51
C VAL A 396 31.83 7.37 86.24
N GLU A 397 31.13 7.67 85.15
CA GLU A 397 29.96 6.92 84.68
C GLU A 397 30.36 6.01 83.50
N ARG A 398 29.93 4.75 83.54
CA ARG A 398 30.17 3.77 82.47
C ARG A 398 29.01 3.77 81.51
N HIS A 399 29.27 4.15 80.26
CA HIS A 399 28.31 4.09 79.17
C HIS A 399 28.67 2.94 78.23
N VAL A 400 27.71 2.09 77.90
CA VAL A 400 27.87 1.10 76.84
C VAL A 400 27.54 1.80 75.53
N ILE A 401 28.54 1.96 74.67
CA ILE A 401 28.33 2.45 73.31
C ILE A 401 28.26 1.24 72.36
N THR A 402 27.32 1.30 71.42
CA THR A 402 27.21 0.33 70.33
C THR A 402 28.08 0.82 69.18
N VAL A 403 29.04 0.01 68.75
CA VAL A 403 29.89 0.27 67.59
C VAL A 403 29.39 -0.61 66.44
N GLU A 404 28.90 0.02 65.38
CA GLU A 404 28.58 -0.67 64.12
C GLU A 404 29.89 -1.00 63.41
N ASN A 405 30.12 -2.28 63.13
CA ASN A 405 31.23 -2.76 62.30
C ASN A 405 30.61 -3.29 61.02
N ARG A 406 31.31 -3.10 59.91
CA ARG A 406 30.85 -3.56 58.60
C ARG A 406 31.99 -4.27 57.90
N GLU A 407 31.69 -5.39 57.27
CA GLU A 407 32.66 -6.08 56.44
C GLU A 407 33.05 -5.21 55.23
N PRO A 408 34.21 -5.47 54.60
CA PRO A 408 34.56 -4.79 53.36
C PRO A 408 33.52 -5.07 52.27
N GLY A 409 33.17 -4.05 51.49
CA GLY A 409 32.25 -4.20 50.38
C GLY A 409 32.90 -4.92 49.20
N GLY A 410 32.14 -5.76 48.52
CA GLY A 410 32.55 -6.39 47.27
C GLY A 410 32.79 -5.37 46.17
N THR A 411 33.73 -5.65 45.26
CA THR A 411 34.01 -4.78 44.11
C THR A 411 32.88 -4.91 43.08
N GLY A 412 32.47 -3.80 42.47
CA GLY A 412 31.52 -3.80 41.35
C GLY A 412 32.21 -4.29 40.07
N GLY A 413 31.47 -4.98 39.22
CA GLY A 413 32.00 -5.46 37.95
C GLY A 413 32.20 -4.35 36.94
N ASN A 414 33.09 -4.55 35.97
CA ASN A 414 33.26 -3.64 34.85
C ASN A 414 32.12 -3.77 33.83
N GLY A 415 31.77 -2.69 33.15
CA GLY A 415 30.90 -2.77 31.98
C GLY A 415 31.60 -3.46 30.81
N GLY A 416 30.83 -4.10 29.95
CA GLY A 416 31.30 -4.67 28.69
C GLY A 416 31.52 -3.60 27.64
N ASN A 417 32.37 -3.86 26.65
CA ASN A 417 32.58 -2.93 25.55
C ASN A 417 31.43 -3.02 24.54
N GLY A 418 31.12 -1.93 23.85
CA GLY A 418 30.25 -1.98 22.69
C GLY A 418 30.94 -2.66 21.51
N GLY A 419 30.17 -3.38 20.70
CA GLY A 419 30.64 -3.98 19.46
C GLY A 419 30.84 -2.92 18.37
N GLY A 420 31.82 -3.12 17.49
CA GLY A 420 32.02 -2.24 16.33
C GLY A 420 30.94 -2.43 15.26
N GLY A 421 30.62 -1.37 14.51
CA GLY A 421 29.75 -1.45 13.34
C GLY A 421 30.44 -2.11 12.15
N GLY A 422 29.67 -2.83 11.33
CA GLY A 422 30.14 -3.45 10.10
C GLY A 422 30.30 -2.45 8.96
N PHE A 423 31.13 -2.76 7.98
CA PHE A 423 31.30 -1.94 6.77
C PHE A 423 30.18 -2.18 5.77
N GLY A 424 29.74 -1.14 5.06
CA GLY A 424 28.86 -1.27 3.92
C GLY A 424 29.59 -1.90 2.73
N GLY A 425 28.89 -2.76 1.99
CA GLY A 425 29.40 -3.39 0.79
C GLY A 425 29.56 -2.40 -0.36
N SER A 426 30.45 -2.69 -1.29
CA SER A 426 30.62 -1.87 -2.49
C SER A 426 29.44 -2.04 -3.45
N GLY A 427 29.10 -1.02 -4.23
CA GLY A 427 28.18 -1.16 -5.35
C GLY A 427 28.80 -1.98 -6.48
N GLY A 428 28.00 -2.79 -7.16
CA GLY A 428 28.44 -3.53 -8.34
C GLY A 428 28.67 -2.61 -9.53
N ALA A 429 29.61 -2.95 -10.41
CA ALA A 429 29.83 -2.17 -11.62
C ALA A 429 28.66 -2.32 -12.61
N GLY A 430 28.46 -1.34 -13.49
CA GLY A 430 27.57 -1.49 -14.63
C GLY A 430 28.12 -2.52 -15.63
N GLY A 431 27.23 -3.09 -16.44
CA GLY A 431 27.63 -3.99 -17.52
C GLY A 431 28.24 -3.24 -18.70
N ASP A 432 29.21 -3.86 -19.36
CA ASP A 432 29.69 -3.40 -20.65
C ASP A 432 28.61 -3.66 -21.71
N MET A 433 28.41 -2.71 -22.62
CA MET A 433 27.43 -2.81 -23.70
C MET A 433 28.12 -2.74 -25.05
N TYR A 434 27.74 -3.62 -25.96
CA TYR A 434 28.31 -3.74 -27.29
C TYR A 434 27.21 -3.53 -28.31
N PHE A 435 27.28 -2.44 -29.07
CA PHE A 435 26.35 -2.16 -30.14
C PHE A 435 27.01 -2.45 -31.48
N TYR A 436 26.35 -3.27 -32.28
CA TYR A 436 26.76 -3.65 -33.60
C TYR A 436 25.68 -3.21 -34.59
N PHE A 437 26.04 -2.35 -35.52
CA PHE A 437 25.12 -1.91 -36.57
C PHE A 437 25.63 -2.38 -37.93
N THR A 438 24.73 -2.78 -38.81
CA THR A 438 25.06 -2.85 -40.24
C THR A 438 25.40 -1.46 -40.77
N GLU A 439 26.10 -1.38 -41.90
CA GLU A 439 26.53 -0.08 -42.46
C GLU A 439 25.36 0.89 -42.68
N ASP A 440 24.20 0.38 -43.10
CA ASP A 440 22.97 1.14 -43.31
C ASP A 440 22.17 1.38 -42.02
N GLY A 441 22.26 0.48 -41.04
CA GLY A 441 21.74 0.70 -39.68
C GLY A 441 22.51 1.78 -38.89
N TRP A 442 23.82 1.92 -39.14
CA TRP A 442 24.72 2.80 -38.39
C TRP A 442 24.28 4.27 -38.40
N VAL A 443 23.65 4.74 -39.48
CA VAL A 443 23.17 6.13 -39.59
C VAL A 443 22.09 6.47 -38.56
N PHE A 444 21.49 5.46 -37.92
CA PHE A 444 20.46 5.58 -36.89
C PHE A 444 20.97 5.28 -35.47
N GLU A 445 22.28 5.21 -35.26
CA GLU A 445 22.91 4.99 -33.95
C GLU A 445 22.40 5.98 -32.89
N ASN A 446 22.07 7.21 -33.28
CA ASN A 446 21.54 8.26 -32.42
C ASN A 446 20.14 7.96 -31.83
N LEU A 447 19.44 6.95 -32.34
CA LEU A 447 18.16 6.48 -31.79
C LEU A 447 18.34 5.55 -30.58
N PHE A 448 19.58 5.14 -30.28
CA PHE A 448 19.92 4.20 -29.22
C PHE A 448 20.55 4.91 -28.03
N THR A 449 20.01 4.66 -26.84
CA THR A 449 20.53 5.17 -25.57
C THR A 449 20.99 4.00 -24.69
N ALA A 450 22.24 4.08 -24.23
CA ALA A 450 22.85 3.11 -23.33
C ALA A 450 22.90 3.68 -21.90
N ILE A 451 22.48 2.90 -20.90
CA ILE A 451 22.56 3.26 -19.48
C ILE A 451 23.27 2.16 -18.71
N ASN A 452 24.54 2.36 -18.35
CA ASN A 452 25.38 1.33 -17.75
C ASN A 452 26.04 1.79 -16.45
N ASN A 453 25.28 2.46 -15.59
CA ASN A 453 25.79 3.00 -14.34
C ASN A 453 26.16 1.90 -13.34
N GLY A 454 27.17 2.14 -12.51
CA GLY A 454 27.42 1.32 -11.33
C GLY A 454 26.35 1.51 -10.25
N GLY A 455 26.20 0.51 -9.39
CA GLY A 455 25.35 0.59 -8.20
C GLY A 455 25.97 1.46 -7.12
N SER A 456 25.15 1.92 -6.18
CA SER A 456 25.63 2.68 -5.02
C SER A 456 26.30 1.77 -3.99
N GLY A 457 27.31 2.26 -3.28
CA GLY A 457 27.85 1.54 -2.11
C GLY A 457 26.89 1.60 -0.93
N GLY A 458 26.93 0.59 -0.06
CA GLY A 458 26.10 0.51 1.14
C GLY A 458 26.62 1.37 2.28
N ALA A 459 25.75 1.84 3.18
CA ALA A 459 26.16 2.61 4.35
C ALA A 459 26.90 1.71 5.36
N ASN A 460 27.89 2.27 6.05
CA ASN A 460 28.52 1.61 7.20
C ASN A 460 27.57 1.58 8.41
N GLY A 461 27.72 0.56 9.26
CA GLY A 461 27.05 0.44 10.54
C GLY A 461 27.71 1.29 11.62
N SER A 462 26.93 1.65 12.63
CA SER A 462 27.40 2.35 13.83
C SER A 462 27.91 1.35 14.87
N GLY A 463 28.90 1.72 15.67
CA GLY A 463 29.31 0.95 16.84
C GLY A 463 28.31 1.10 17.99
N GLY A 464 28.19 0.07 18.81
CA GLY A 464 27.40 0.09 20.05
C GLY A 464 28.09 0.85 21.17
N ALA A 465 27.34 1.29 22.16
CA ALA A 465 27.86 1.96 23.34
C ALA A 465 28.53 0.98 24.31
N GLY A 466 29.54 1.44 25.07
CA GLY A 466 30.11 0.68 26.17
C GLY A 466 29.18 0.66 27.38
N GLY A 467 29.11 -0.47 28.07
CA GLY A 467 28.37 -0.62 29.32
C GLY A 467 29.03 0.13 30.47
N ASN A 468 28.25 0.54 31.46
CA ASN A 468 28.72 1.25 32.63
C ASN A 468 29.38 0.31 33.64
N GLY A 469 30.37 0.80 34.40
CA GLY A 469 30.93 0.08 35.52
C GLY A 469 29.96 -0.01 36.71
N GLY A 470 29.85 -1.18 37.31
CA GLY A 470 29.04 -1.43 38.50
C GLY A 470 29.62 -0.73 39.73
N ARG A 471 28.77 -0.20 40.59
CA ARG A 471 29.21 0.43 41.85
C ARG A 471 29.78 -0.62 42.81
N GLY A 472 30.80 -0.26 43.57
CA GLY A 472 31.27 -1.09 44.68
C GLY A 472 30.23 -1.20 45.79
N GLY A 473 30.19 -2.35 46.47
CA GLY A 473 29.32 -2.58 47.61
C GLY A 473 29.71 -1.71 48.80
N LEU A 474 28.74 -1.37 49.64
CA LEU A 474 28.94 -0.57 50.84
C LEU A 474 29.62 -1.42 51.92
N GLY A 475 30.73 -0.95 52.47
CA GLY A 475 31.51 -1.67 53.48
C GLY A 475 32.46 -0.76 54.26
N ASP A 476 33.23 -1.32 55.19
CA ASP A 476 34.33 -0.61 55.88
C ASP A 476 35.67 -1.35 55.67
N PRO A 477 36.39 -1.08 54.55
CA PRO A 477 36.12 -0.08 53.54
C PRO A 477 35.11 -0.53 52.46
N SER A 478 34.50 0.43 51.75
CA SER A 478 33.63 0.15 50.59
C SER A 478 34.40 -0.52 49.45
N GLY A 479 33.68 -1.32 48.67
CA GLY A 479 34.21 -1.92 47.45
C GLY A 479 34.54 -0.87 46.40
N LYS A 480 35.44 -1.21 45.48
CA LYS A 480 35.76 -0.36 44.33
C LYS A 480 34.63 -0.45 43.29
N SER A 481 34.37 0.65 42.57
CA SER A 481 33.49 0.58 41.40
C SER A 481 34.26 0.02 40.20
N GLY A 482 33.55 -0.69 39.33
CA GLY A 482 34.08 -1.16 38.06
C GLY A 482 34.28 0.00 37.06
N TYR A 483 35.04 -0.27 36.02
CA TYR A 483 35.26 0.64 34.90
C TYR A 483 34.12 0.53 33.88
N CYS A 484 33.79 1.63 33.21
CA CYS A 484 32.93 1.57 32.03
C CYS A 484 33.68 0.90 30.87
N GLY A 485 32.95 0.14 30.07
CA GLY A 485 33.42 -0.35 28.79
C GLY A 485 33.59 0.78 27.78
N ALA A 486 34.40 0.53 26.76
CA ALA A 486 34.58 1.44 25.64
C ALA A 486 33.45 1.30 24.62
N ASP A 487 33.09 2.39 23.97
CA ASP A 487 32.20 2.37 22.81
C ASP A 487 32.86 1.62 21.64
N GLY A 488 32.03 0.93 20.87
CA GLY A 488 32.42 0.25 19.65
C GLY A 488 32.82 1.24 18.55
N ALA A 489 33.77 0.83 17.71
CA ALA A 489 34.20 1.66 16.59
C ALA A 489 33.04 1.86 15.59
N SER A 490 32.82 3.11 15.18
CA SER A 490 31.88 3.47 14.12
C SER A 490 32.66 3.85 12.87
N ALA A 491 32.46 3.11 11.78
CA ALA A 491 33.00 3.51 10.49
C ALA A 491 32.07 4.56 9.86
N PHE A 492 32.56 5.78 9.65
CA PHE A 492 31.76 6.82 8.99
C PHE A 492 31.74 6.61 7.48
N GLY A 493 30.61 6.87 6.82
CA GLY A 493 30.50 6.90 5.36
C GLY A 493 29.84 5.66 4.74
N TRP A 494 30.15 5.44 3.48
CA TRP A 494 29.53 4.44 2.61
C TRP A 494 30.63 3.63 1.92
N GLY A 495 30.30 2.40 1.52
CA GLY A 495 31.10 1.63 0.58
C GLY A 495 31.29 2.40 -0.73
N SER A 496 32.28 1.99 -1.51
CA SER A 496 32.50 2.59 -2.84
C SER A 496 31.34 2.28 -3.77
N SER A 497 30.86 3.28 -4.53
CA SER A 497 29.98 3.02 -5.65
C SER A 497 30.69 2.18 -6.72
N GLY A 498 29.92 1.39 -7.44
CA GLY A 498 30.40 0.66 -8.60
C GLY A 498 30.78 1.61 -9.74
N GLN A 499 31.69 1.16 -10.58
CA GLN A 499 32.08 1.90 -11.78
C GLN A 499 30.99 1.78 -12.85
N GLU A 500 30.88 2.79 -13.69
CA GLU A 500 30.10 2.71 -14.92
C GLU A 500 30.76 1.70 -15.87
N GLY A 501 29.95 0.92 -16.58
CA GLY A 501 30.44 0.07 -17.65
C GLY A 501 30.92 0.91 -18.83
N ARG A 502 31.43 0.23 -19.87
CA ARG A 502 31.81 0.85 -21.13
C ARG A 502 30.76 0.58 -22.20
N VAL A 503 30.66 1.49 -23.16
CA VAL A 503 29.82 1.33 -24.34
C VAL A 503 30.72 1.27 -25.56
N PHE A 504 30.65 0.14 -26.27
CA PHE A 504 31.33 -0.10 -27.52
C PHE A 504 30.32 -0.01 -28.65
N LYS A 505 30.74 0.60 -29.77
CA LYS A 505 29.90 0.75 -30.95
C LYS A 505 30.74 0.46 -32.18
N GLU A 506 30.33 -0.54 -32.94
CA GLU A 506 31.06 -1.03 -34.11
C GLU A 506 30.10 -1.32 -35.26
N THR A 507 30.64 -1.35 -36.48
CA THR A 507 29.90 -1.84 -37.65
C THR A 507 30.06 -3.35 -37.77
N THR A 508 29.03 -4.05 -38.28
CA THR A 508 29.06 -5.50 -38.54
C THR A 508 28.50 -5.82 -39.92
N ASP A 509 29.11 -6.79 -40.60
CA ASP A 509 28.54 -7.40 -41.82
C ASP A 509 27.62 -8.59 -41.50
N GLU A 510 27.70 -9.10 -40.27
CA GLU A 510 26.93 -10.25 -39.82
C GLU A 510 25.62 -9.77 -39.20
N PHE A 511 24.51 -10.18 -39.82
CA PHE A 511 23.21 -10.11 -39.19
C PHE A 511 22.57 -11.50 -39.16
N TYR A 512 22.08 -11.88 -37.97
CA TYR A 512 21.27 -13.07 -37.78
C TYR A 512 19.89 -12.82 -38.40
N ILE A 513 19.80 -12.94 -39.73
CA ILE A 513 18.52 -12.93 -40.42
C ILE A 513 17.77 -14.18 -39.96
N ILE A 514 16.70 -13.99 -39.19
CA ILE A 514 15.68 -15.02 -39.04
C ILE A 514 15.10 -15.20 -40.45
N GLN A 515 15.53 -16.26 -41.13
CA GLN A 515 14.75 -16.80 -42.25
C GLN A 515 13.36 -17.07 -41.64
N PRO A 516 12.30 -16.36 -42.04
CA PRO A 516 10.97 -16.69 -41.56
C PRO A 516 10.77 -18.16 -41.90
N THR A 517 10.59 -18.99 -40.87
CA THR A 517 10.26 -20.39 -41.08
C THR A 517 9.05 -20.36 -42.00
N GLU A 518 9.22 -20.83 -43.24
CA GLU A 518 8.09 -21.06 -44.15
C GLU A 518 7.24 -22.16 -43.49
N GLU A 519 6.47 -21.81 -42.47
CA GLU A 519 5.41 -22.67 -41.96
C GLU A 519 4.41 -22.76 -43.10
N THR A 520 4.39 -23.94 -43.72
CA THR A 520 3.39 -24.40 -44.66
C THR A 520 1.99 -24.01 -44.19
N THR A 521 1.49 -22.91 -44.74
CA THR A 521 0.12 -22.37 -44.58
C THR A 521 -1.00 -23.36 -44.97
N ALA A 522 -0.66 -24.60 -45.33
CA ALA A 522 -1.58 -25.62 -45.79
C ALA A 522 -2.34 -26.36 -44.66
N GLU A 523 -1.88 -26.35 -43.41
CA GLU A 523 -2.51 -27.16 -42.35
C GLU A 523 -3.43 -26.39 -41.38
N LYS A 524 -3.31 -25.06 -41.22
CA LYS A 524 -4.18 -24.30 -40.30
C LYS A 524 -5.54 -23.90 -40.88
N THR A 525 -5.73 -23.98 -42.19
CA THR A 525 -7.01 -23.64 -42.85
C THR A 525 -8.03 -24.78 -42.81
N SER A 526 -7.69 -25.96 -42.29
CA SER A 526 -8.60 -27.12 -42.23
C SER A 526 -9.53 -27.17 -41.01
N LEU A 527 -9.43 -26.21 -40.09
CA LEU A 527 -10.26 -26.17 -38.85
C LEU A 527 -11.39 -25.13 -38.85
N PHE A 528 -11.59 -24.41 -39.96
CA PHE A 528 -12.75 -23.53 -40.17
C PHE A 528 -13.65 -24.07 -41.29
N ASP A 529 -14.05 -25.35 -41.21
CA ASP A 529 -15.21 -25.84 -41.94
C ASP A 529 -16.46 -25.52 -41.08
N THR A 530 -17.12 -24.41 -41.39
CA THR A 530 -18.39 -23.97 -40.79
C THR A 530 -19.61 -24.74 -41.31
N SER A 531 -19.46 -25.98 -41.79
CA SER A 531 -20.59 -26.85 -42.13
C SER A 531 -21.06 -27.70 -40.94
N ILE A 532 -21.53 -27.05 -39.88
CA ILE A 532 -22.61 -27.50 -38.96
C ILE A 532 -22.95 -26.26 -38.14
N TYR A 533 -24.03 -25.56 -38.50
CA TYR A 533 -25.13 -25.08 -37.64
C TYR A 533 -26.18 -24.37 -38.49
#